data_AF-A0A3B9FH63-F1
#
_entry.id   AF-A0A3B9FH63-F1
#
_cell.length_a   1.000
_cell.length_b   1.000
_cell.length_c   1.000
_cell.angle_alpha   90.00
_cell.angle_beta   90.00
_cell.angle_gamma   90.00
#
_symmetry.space_group_name_H-M   'P 1'
#
loop_
_entity.id
_entity.type
_entity.pdbx_description
1 polymer ?
#
loop_
_entity_poly.entity_id
_entity_poly.type
_entity_poly.pdbx_seq_one_letter_code
_entity_poly.pdbx_strand_id
1 'polypeptide(L)'
;APIAEWFAEDGIAETEIEARLIDAADRHMAEKAVRLGPDIMRMAEKNLLLQVLDQQWKEHLFTLDQLRQGITLRAYAQKDPLNEYKREAFMMFENMLATMRETTSMVLSHVEIRQPEDADSRGAAPANNAGN
;
A
#
# COMPACT_ATOMS: atom_id res chain seq x y z
N ALA A 1 2.46 -17.50 8.98
CA ALA A 1 2.16 -18.16 7.69
C ALA A 1 3.06 -19.40 7.56
N PRO A 2 2.56 -20.52 7.00
CA PRO A 2 3.24 -21.82 6.98
C PRO A 2 4.20 -21.94 5.79
N ILE A 3 4.97 -20.89 5.52
CA ILE A 3 5.82 -20.81 4.32
C ILE A 3 6.87 -21.92 4.33
N ALA A 4 7.42 -22.24 5.50
CA ALA A 4 8.38 -23.31 5.68
C ALA A 4 7.81 -24.71 5.36
N GLU A 5 6.50 -24.91 5.50
CA GLU A 5 5.84 -26.18 5.21
C GLU A 5 5.62 -26.36 3.71
N TRP A 6 5.33 -25.29 2.97
CA TRP A 6 5.19 -25.34 1.52
C TRP A 6 6.51 -25.67 0.81
N PHE A 7 7.64 -25.15 1.31
CA PHE A 7 8.95 -25.51 0.78
C PHE A 7 9.40 -26.94 1.15
N ALA A 8 8.76 -27.57 2.14
CA ALA A 8 9.04 -28.94 2.55
C ALA A 8 8.23 -29.99 1.77
N GLU A 9 7.23 -29.57 1.00
CA GLU A 9 6.52 -30.43 0.05
C GLU A 9 7.40 -30.65 -1.20
N ASP A 10 7.89 -31.88 -1.39
CA ASP A 10 8.72 -32.24 -2.56
C ASP A 10 7.97 -31.98 -3.88
N GLY A 11 8.55 -31.13 -4.74
CA GLY A 11 8.08 -30.91 -6.11
C GLY A 11 7.22 -29.67 -6.35
N ILE A 12 7.11 -28.75 -5.40
CA ILE A 12 6.43 -27.48 -5.66
C ILE A 12 7.30 -26.59 -6.56
N ALA A 13 6.78 -26.26 -7.74
CA ALA A 13 7.36 -25.26 -8.63
C ALA A 13 7.13 -23.84 -8.08
N GLU A 14 8.06 -22.91 -8.35
CA GLU A 14 7.97 -21.50 -7.91
C GLU A 14 6.60 -20.85 -8.21
N THR A 15 6.02 -21.16 -9.37
CA THR A 15 4.70 -20.68 -9.81
C THR A 15 3.54 -21.15 -8.92
N GLU A 16 3.66 -22.34 -8.34
CA GLU A 16 2.64 -22.89 -7.43
C GLU A 16 2.69 -22.21 -6.06
N ILE A 17 3.90 -21.84 -5.59
CA ILE A 17 4.06 -21.04 -4.36
C ILE A 17 3.44 -19.65 -4.56
N GLU A 18 3.73 -19.02 -5.71
CA GLU A 18 3.15 -17.72 -6.06
C GLU A 18 1.62 -17.77 -6.08
N ALA A 19 1.04 -18.78 -6.75
CA ALA A 19 -0.42 -18.95 -6.80
C ALA A 19 -1.03 -19.14 -5.39
N ARG A 20 -0.42 -19.97 -4.55
CA ARG A 20 -0.88 -20.18 -3.15
C ARG A 20 -0.78 -18.91 -2.31
N LEU A 21 0.25 -18.10 -2.51
CA LEU A 21 0.41 -16.83 -1.79
C LEU A 21 -0.65 -15.81 -2.21
N ILE A 22 -0.93 -15.70 -3.51
CA ILE A 22 -1.99 -14.83 -4.05
C ILE A 22 -3.35 -15.25 -3.47
N ASP A 23 -3.68 -16.55 -3.52
CA ASP A 23 -4.94 -17.06 -2.97
C ASP A 23 -5.08 -16.80 -1.45
N ALA A 24 -3.99 -16.96 -0.69
CA ALA A 24 -4.00 -16.64 0.73
C ALA A 24 -4.23 -15.13 0.99
N ALA A 25 -3.61 -14.26 0.18
CA ALA A 25 -3.78 -12.81 0.28
C ALA A 25 -5.22 -12.39 -0.09
N ASP A 26 -5.78 -12.97 -1.15
CA ASP A 26 -7.16 -12.71 -1.60
C ASP A 26 -8.18 -13.12 -0.55
N ARG A 27 -8.01 -14.31 0.06
CA ARG A 27 -8.86 -14.76 1.17
C ARG A 27 -8.80 -13.81 2.35
N HIS A 28 -7.60 -13.40 2.76
CA HIS A 28 -7.44 -12.44 3.85
C HIS A 28 -8.12 -11.09 3.56
N MET A 29 -8.04 -10.58 2.32
CA MET A 29 -8.73 -9.35 1.92
C MET A 29 -10.26 -9.53 1.87
N ALA A 30 -10.76 -10.68 1.41
CA ALA A 30 -12.19 -10.97 1.39
C ALA A 30 -12.79 -11.05 2.80
N GLU A 31 -12.14 -11.78 3.72
CA GLU A 31 -12.54 -11.86 5.14
C GLU A 31 -12.58 -10.47 5.79
N LYS A 32 -11.58 -9.65 5.49
CA LYS A 32 -11.49 -8.28 5.97
C LYS A 32 -12.62 -7.40 5.42
N ALA A 33 -12.95 -7.50 4.13
CA ALA A 33 -14.04 -6.76 3.52
C ALA A 33 -15.40 -7.13 4.14
N VAL A 34 -15.62 -8.42 4.45
CA VAL A 34 -16.83 -8.88 5.15
C VAL A 34 -16.90 -8.32 6.57
N ARG A 35 -15.79 -8.35 7.31
CA ARG A 35 -15.73 -7.84 8.69
C ARG A 35 -15.98 -6.33 8.80
N LEU A 36 -15.50 -5.57 7.83
CA LEU A 36 -15.61 -4.10 7.79
C LEU A 36 -16.93 -3.62 7.17
N GLY A 37 -17.54 -4.44 6.31
CA GLY A 37 -18.65 -4.05 5.46
C GLY A 37 -18.20 -3.38 4.16
N PRO A 38 -18.93 -3.60 3.05
CA PRO A 38 -18.50 -3.20 1.71
C PRO A 38 -18.38 -1.68 1.53
N ASP A 39 -19.25 -0.89 2.15
CA ASP A 39 -19.25 0.58 2.01
C ASP A 39 -18.04 1.20 2.71
N ILE A 40 -17.73 0.74 3.93
CA ILE A 40 -16.57 1.21 4.70
C ILE A 40 -15.29 0.79 4.00
N MET A 41 -15.21 -0.45 3.53
CA MET A 41 -14.04 -0.95 2.79
C MET A 41 -13.81 -0.12 1.52
N ARG A 42 -14.85 0.13 0.73
CA ARG A 42 -14.74 0.94 -0.49
C ARG A 42 -14.28 2.38 -0.19
N MET A 43 -14.79 2.97 0.87
CA MET A 43 -14.37 4.32 1.30
C MET A 43 -12.91 4.33 1.75
N ALA A 44 -12.48 3.32 2.51
CA ALA A 44 -11.10 3.17 2.95
C ALA A 44 -10.14 3.00 1.77
N GLU A 45 -10.47 2.12 0.81
CA GLU A 45 -9.70 1.93 -0.43
C GLU A 45 -9.52 3.24 -1.19
N LYS A 46 -10.64 3.94 -1.44
CA LYS A 46 -10.62 5.21 -2.18
C LYS A 46 -9.77 6.26 -1.49
N ASN A 47 -9.98 6.46 -0.18
CA ASN A 47 -9.28 7.48 0.58
C ASN A 47 -7.78 7.18 0.66
N LEU A 48 -7.42 5.92 0.91
CA LEU A 48 -6.04 5.49 0.95
C LEU A 48 -5.36 5.67 -0.41
N LEU A 49 -5.98 5.23 -1.50
CA LEU A 49 -5.43 5.36 -2.85
C LEU A 49 -5.16 6.83 -3.18
N LEU A 50 -6.14 7.72 -2.92
CA LEU A 50 -5.99 9.15 -3.18
C LEU A 50 -4.87 9.77 -2.33
N GLN A 51 -4.77 9.39 -1.05
CA GLN A 51 -3.72 9.88 -0.17
C GLN A 51 -2.32 9.45 -0.64
N VAL A 52 -2.16 8.18 -1.02
CA VAL A 52 -0.88 7.66 -1.53
C VAL A 52 -0.54 8.32 -2.86
N LEU A 53 -1.51 8.46 -3.77
CA LEU A 53 -1.32 9.15 -5.05
C LEU A 53 -0.84 10.58 -4.85
N ASP A 54 -1.51 11.35 -3.99
CA ASP A 54 -1.14 12.75 -3.72
C ASP A 54 0.28 12.87 -3.17
N GLN A 55 0.68 11.97 -2.27
CA GLN A 55 2.02 11.96 -1.70
C GLN A 55 3.09 11.63 -2.77
N GLN A 56 2.89 10.53 -3.50
CA GLN A 56 3.82 10.07 -4.53
C GLN A 56 3.94 11.07 -5.68
N TRP A 57 2.83 11.71 -6.07
CA TRP A 57 2.83 12.72 -7.13
C TRP A 57 3.61 13.97 -6.72
N LYS A 58 3.43 14.47 -5.49
CA LYS A 58 4.19 15.63 -4.98
C LYS A 58 5.70 15.35 -4.98
N GLU A 59 6.09 14.16 -4.53
CA GLU A 59 7.49 13.73 -4.52
C GLU A 59 8.05 13.58 -5.93
N HIS A 60 7.27 13.02 -6.85
CA HIS A 60 7.64 12.93 -8.26
C HIS A 60 7.84 14.31 -8.90
N LEU A 61 6.93 15.27 -8.67
CA LEU A 61 7.08 16.64 -9.17
C LEU A 61 8.35 17.31 -8.63
N PHE A 62 8.66 17.12 -7.35
CA PHE A 62 9.90 17.61 -6.76
C PHE A 62 11.14 16.98 -7.43
N THR A 63 11.09 15.67 -7.70
CA THR A 63 12.23 14.99 -8.33
C THR A 63 12.38 15.37 -9.81
N LEU A 64 11.28 15.64 -10.53
CA LEU A 64 11.32 16.18 -11.89
C LEU A 64 11.94 17.58 -11.95
N ASP A 65 11.68 18.42 -10.95
CA ASP A 65 12.32 19.73 -10.86
C ASP A 65 13.84 19.61 -10.66
N GLN A 66 14.26 18.73 -9.75
CA GLN A 66 15.69 18.41 -9.56
C GLN A 66 16.34 17.86 -10.84
N LEU A 67 15.67 16.95 -11.53
CA LEU A 67 16.14 16.39 -12.81
C LEU A 67 16.34 17.48 -13.86
N ARG A 68 15.38 18.42 -13.96
CA ARG A 68 15.46 19.55 -14.90
C ARG A 68 16.66 20.44 -14.62
N GLN A 69 16.97 20.71 -13.35
CA GLN A 69 18.14 21.48 -12.97
C GLN A 69 19.44 20.75 -13.32
N GLY A 70 19.50 19.43 -13.07
CA GLY A 70 20.70 18.60 -13.31
C GLY A 70 21.02 18.32 -14.79
N ILE A 71 20.00 18.21 -15.64
CA ILE A 71 20.18 17.87 -17.07
C ILE A 71 20.90 18.97 -17.86
N THR A 72 20.78 20.22 -17.44
CA THR A 72 21.47 21.35 -18.08
C THR A 72 22.99 21.19 -18.02
N LEU A 73 23.53 20.53 -16.98
CA LEU A 73 24.96 20.26 -16.84
C LEU A 73 25.41 19.06 -17.71
N ARG A 74 24.52 18.08 -17.95
CA ARG A 74 24.80 16.89 -18.78
C ARG A 74 24.72 17.18 -20.29
N ALA A 75 23.97 18.22 -20.67
CA ALA A 75 23.88 18.73 -22.03
C ALA A 75 25.24 19.04 -22.68
N TYR A 76 26.26 19.35 -21.87
CA TYR A 76 27.63 19.57 -22.35
C TYR A 76 28.27 18.33 -23.01
N ALA A 77 27.72 17.12 -22.81
CA ALA A 77 28.23 15.87 -23.36
C ALA A 77 27.67 15.49 -24.76
N GLN A 78 27.17 16.45 -25.54
CA GLN A 78 26.65 16.28 -26.91
C GLN A 78 25.44 15.35 -27.09
N LYS A 79 24.68 15.07 -26.03
CA LYS A 79 23.36 14.42 -26.14
C LYS A 79 22.25 15.45 -26.06
N ASP A 80 21.14 15.18 -26.75
CA ASP A 80 19.95 16.03 -26.71
C ASP A 80 19.34 16.02 -25.30
N PRO A 81 19.44 17.15 -24.54
CA PRO A 81 19.01 17.22 -23.15
C PRO A 81 17.51 16.94 -22.98
N LEU A 82 16.72 17.27 -24.01
CA LEU A 82 15.27 17.06 -23.97
C LEU A 82 14.92 15.57 -24.03
N ASN A 83 15.64 14.80 -24.83
CA ASN A 83 15.42 13.36 -24.96
C ASN A 83 15.86 12.61 -23.70
N GLU A 84 16.98 12.99 -23.09
CA GLU A 84 17.41 12.42 -21.81
C GLU A 84 16.40 12.74 -20.70
N TYR A 85 15.90 13.98 -20.64
CA TYR A 85 14.88 14.38 -19.67
C TYR A 85 13.64 13.52 -19.80
N LYS A 86 13.09 13.39 -21.01
CA LYS A 86 11.88 12.59 -21.25
C LYS A 86 12.08 11.13 -20.83
N ARG A 87 13.23 10.54 -21.18
CA ARG A 87 13.52 9.14 -20.84
C ARG A 87 13.65 8.94 -19.32
N GLU A 88 14.43 9.77 -18.65
CA GLU A 88 14.62 9.69 -17.19
C GLU A 88 13.30 9.98 -16.45
N ALA A 89 12.58 11.03 -16.85
CA ALA A 89 11.28 11.36 -16.28
C ALA A 89 10.27 10.23 -16.42
N PHE A 90 10.23 9.55 -17.57
CA PHE A 90 9.32 8.43 -17.79
C PHE A 90 9.67 7.22 -16.90
N MET A 91 10.95 6.85 -16.80
CA MET A 91 11.39 5.78 -15.90
C MET A 91 11.04 6.09 -14.44
N MET A 92 11.21 7.35 -14.02
CA MET A 92 10.83 7.79 -12.67
C MET A 92 9.31 7.72 -12.45
N PHE A 93 8.51 8.01 -13.47
CA PHE A 93 7.07 7.89 -13.40
C PHE A 93 6.60 6.43 -13.29
N GLU A 94 7.20 5.52 -14.06
CA GLU A 94 6.91 4.08 -13.95
C GLU A 94 7.25 3.54 -12.55
N ASN A 95 8.40 3.93 -12.01
CA ASN A 95 8.80 3.58 -10.66
C ASN A 95 7.83 4.15 -9.62
N MET A 96 7.40 5.41 -9.76
CA MET A 96 6.39 6.02 -8.88
C MET A 96 5.08 5.22 -8.90
N LEU A 97 4.61 4.77 -10.06
CA LEU A 97 3.40 3.95 -10.17
C LEU A 97 3.57 2.58 -9.51
N ALA A 98 4.73 1.94 -9.63
CA ALA A 98 5.03 0.69 -8.97
C ALA A 98 5.02 0.84 -7.44
N THR A 99 5.73 1.84 -6.92
CA THR A 99 5.77 2.18 -5.50
C THR A 99 4.38 2.51 -4.95
N MET A 100 3.57 3.23 -5.72
CA MET A 100 2.20 3.55 -5.33
C MET A 100 1.36 2.27 -5.15
N ARG A 101 1.41 1.34 -6.11
CA ARG A 101 0.69 0.07 -6.03
C ARG A 101 1.12 -0.76 -4.82
N GLU A 102 2.44 -0.89 -4.61
CA GLU A 102 2.99 -1.64 -3.48
C GLU A 102 2.57 -1.02 -2.14
N THR A 103 2.70 0.30 -2.02
CA THR A 103 2.32 1.04 -0.81
C THR A 103 0.82 0.89 -0.52
N THR A 104 -0.03 1.07 -1.53
CA THR A 104 -1.48 0.92 -1.35
C THR A 104 -1.83 -0.51 -0.92
N SER A 105 -1.29 -1.54 -1.57
CA SER A 105 -1.55 -2.93 -1.20
C SER A 105 -1.04 -3.27 0.20
N MET A 106 0.15 -2.78 0.57
CA MET A 106 0.74 -2.98 1.90
C MET A 106 -0.10 -2.30 2.98
N VAL A 107 -0.45 -1.03 2.82
CA VAL A 107 -1.23 -0.31 3.84
C VAL A 107 -2.63 -0.91 3.93
N LEU A 108 -3.28 -1.19 2.79
CA LEU A 108 -4.60 -1.79 2.78
C LEU A 108 -4.62 -3.16 3.46
N SER A 109 -3.55 -3.96 3.36
CA SER A 109 -3.48 -5.24 4.04
C SER A 109 -3.41 -5.10 5.57
N HIS A 110 -2.71 -4.08 6.07
CA HIS A 110 -2.50 -3.83 7.51
C HIS A 110 -3.58 -2.98 8.20
N VAL A 111 -4.46 -2.29 7.46
CA VAL A 111 -5.49 -1.42 8.07
C VAL A 111 -6.39 -2.20 9.04
N GLU A 112 -6.44 -1.80 10.30
CA GLU A 112 -7.42 -2.32 11.27
C GLU A 112 -8.36 -1.18 11.68
N ILE A 113 -9.65 -1.29 11.36
CA ILE A 113 -10.65 -0.31 11.81
C ILE A 113 -11.20 -0.81 13.14
N ARG A 114 -10.95 -0.05 14.22
CA ARG A 114 -11.58 -0.30 15.51
C ARG A 114 -13.07 0.03 15.40
N GLN A 115 -13.91 -0.96 15.67
CA GLN A 115 -15.35 -0.71 15.79
C GLN A 115 -15.61 0.08 17.09
N PRO A 116 -16.52 1.06 17.06
CA PRO A 116 -16.80 1.92 18.22
C PRO A 116 -17.36 1.16 19.43
N GLU A 117 -17.85 -0.08 19.27
CA GLU A 117 -18.44 -0.86 20.37
C GLU A 117 -17.43 -1.25 21.48
N ASP A 118 -16.13 -1.25 21.18
CA ASP A 118 -15.08 -1.50 22.17
C ASP A 118 -14.80 -0.31 23.10
N ALA A 119 -15.30 0.89 22.77
CA ALA A 119 -15.05 2.10 23.54
C ALA A 119 -15.98 2.25 24.76
N ASP A 120 -17.20 1.70 24.70
CA ASP A 120 -18.21 1.85 25.76
C ASP A 120 -18.07 0.86 26.93
N SER A 121 -17.36 -0.26 26.73
CA SER A 121 -17.20 -1.30 27.76
C SER A 121 -16.26 -0.91 28.91
N ARG A 122 -15.53 0.21 28.82
CA ARG A 122 -14.63 0.71 29.88
C ARG A 122 -15.24 1.80 30.77
N GLY A 123 -16.47 2.26 30.48
CA GLY A 123 -17.13 3.34 31.22
C GLY A 123 -18.12 2.90 32.32
N ALA A 124 -18.56 1.64 32.31
CA ALA A 124 -19.57 1.15 33.24
C ALA A 124 -18.95 0.47 34.47
N ALA A 125 -18.40 1.25 35.40
CA ALA A 125 -18.18 0.77 36.76
C ALA A 125 -19.54 0.58 37.45
N PRO A 126 -19.85 -0.59 38.05
CA PRO A 126 -21.11 -0.77 38.76
C PRO A 126 -21.12 0.09 40.03
N ALA A 127 -22.04 1.06 40.08
CA ALA A 127 -22.41 1.76 41.29
C ALA A 127 -23.02 0.76 42.28
N ASN A 128 -22.21 0.25 43.22
CA ASN A 128 -22.72 -0.58 44.30
C ASN A 128 -23.26 0.31 45.42
N ASN A 129 -24.58 0.44 45.47
CA ASN A 129 -25.35 0.85 46.63
C ASN A 129 -25.75 -0.40 47.43
N ALA A 130 -25.20 -0.56 48.63
CA ALA A 130 -25.86 -1.12 49.81
C ALA A 130 -24.97 -0.76 51.01
N GLY A 131 -25.39 -0.05 52.05
CA GLY A 131 -26.70 -0.14 52.66
C GLY A 131 -26.76 -1.37 53.58
N ASN A 132 -25.86 -1.46 54.56
CA ASN A 132 -26.11 -2.03 55.90
C ASN A 132 -25.01 -1.59 56.88
#